data_AF-A3UB10-F1
#
_entry.id   AF-A3UB10-F1
#
_cell.length_a   1.000
_cell.length_b   1.000
_cell.length_c   1.000
_cell.angle_alpha   90.00
_cell.angle_beta   90.00
_cell.angle_gamma   90.00
#
_symmetry.space_group_name_H-M   'P 1'
#
loop_
_entity.id
_entity.type
_entity.pdbx_description
1 polymer ?
#
loop_
_entity_poly.entity_id
_entity_poly.type
_entity_poly.pdbx_seq_one_letter_code
_entity_poly.pdbx_strand_id
1 'polypeptide(L)'
;MRLLYILFIAILSQQTYAQEYGKLKKLHHLSDLMIEVSGVSVIEGSNLIWMINDSGNTNVLFGYNTNGSIEREIVLDNAENIDWEDLATDASGALYIGNFGNNKNDRKTLSIYTVSGISTAEDTHLEAQQTEFYFEDQKEFPPKKTERNFDAEAFIKLGDYFYIFTKNRSKDFNGVTKVYKVPAKKGDFKAKLIASYSTCNDPEDCFITSATISKDNKTLVLLTYNKLFVITDFKGDDFFNGTIKTIDLEHTSQKEGVTFKEDNTLYITDERRKKTGGNLYEFTLE
;
A
#
# COMPACT_ATOMS: atom_id res chain seq x y z
N MET A 1 41.63 59.76 -18.18
CA MET A 1 40.29 59.16 -18.43
C MET A 1 39.86 58.38 -17.21
N ARG A 2 38.86 58.84 -16.46
CA ARG A 2 38.28 58.08 -15.32
C ARG A 2 37.20 57.15 -15.88
N LEU A 3 37.39 55.83 -15.79
CA LEU A 3 36.35 54.86 -16.09
C LEU A 3 35.44 54.71 -14.86
N LEU A 4 34.15 54.99 -15.05
CA LEU A 4 33.08 54.78 -14.09
C LEU A 4 32.61 53.32 -14.21
N TYR A 5 32.76 52.51 -13.16
CA TYR A 5 32.18 51.17 -13.11
C TYR A 5 30.74 51.27 -12.61
N ILE A 6 29.77 51.03 -13.49
CA ILE A 6 28.36 50.85 -13.12
C ILE A 6 28.18 49.39 -12.72
N LEU A 7 28.00 49.14 -11.42
CA LEU A 7 27.72 47.82 -10.87
C LEU A 7 26.23 47.50 -11.11
N PHE A 8 25.94 46.62 -12.06
CA PHE A 8 24.59 46.11 -12.30
C PHE A 8 24.31 44.99 -11.30
N ILE A 9 23.55 45.29 -10.24
CA ILE A 9 23.08 44.27 -9.28
C ILE A 9 21.87 43.57 -9.90
N ALA A 10 22.09 42.39 -10.48
CA ALA A 10 21.02 41.50 -10.91
C ALA A 10 20.39 40.86 -9.66
N ILE A 11 19.19 41.31 -9.29
CA ILE A 11 18.38 40.67 -8.25
C ILE A 11 17.81 39.38 -8.86
N LEU A 12 18.45 38.26 -8.55
CA LEU A 12 17.97 36.94 -8.93
C LEU A 12 16.80 36.57 -7.99
N SER A 13 15.56 36.82 -8.42
CA SER A 13 14.39 36.34 -7.67
C SER A 13 14.33 34.82 -7.79
N GLN A 14 14.72 34.11 -6.73
CA GLN A 14 14.48 32.68 -6.62
C GLN A 14 12.96 32.47 -6.49
N GLN A 15 12.31 32.10 -7.59
CA GLN A 15 10.96 31.55 -7.53
C GLN A 15 11.08 30.16 -6.90
N THR A 16 10.73 30.07 -5.62
CA THR A 16 10.43 28.78 -5.01
C THR A 16 9.12 28.29 -5.62
N TYR A 17 9.20 27.40 -6.61
CA TYR A 17 8.04 26.63 -7.03
C TYR A 17 7.65 25.73 -5.85
N ALA A 18 6.54 26.04 -5.19
CA ALA A 18 5.94 25.11 -4.25
C ALA A 18 5.55 23.85 -5.06
N GLN A 19 6.01 22.69 -4.61
CA GLN A 19 5.63 21.43 -5.24
C GLN A 19 4.12 21.23 -5.02
N GLU A 20 3.36 21.15 -6.11
CA GLU A 20 1.92 20.88 -6.09
C GLU A 20 1.69 19.38 -5.96
N TYR A 21 0.80 18.98 -5.06
CA TYR A 21 0.47 17.57 -4.78
C TYR A 21 -0.95 17.21 -5.26
N GLY A 22 -1.47 17.95 -6.25
CA GLY A 22 -2.82 17.76 -6.77
C GLY A 22 -3.87 17.91 -5.68
N LYS A 23 -4.78 16.94 -5.58
CA LYS A 23 -5.81 16.89 -4.53
C LYS A 23 -5.31 16.39 -3.17
N LEU A 24 -4.03 16.00 -3.07
CA LEU A 24 -3.47 15.47 -1.84
C LEU A 24 -2.97 16.60 -0.93
N LYS A 25 -3.25 16.49 0.36
CA LYS A 25 -2.60 17.31 1.38
C LYS A 25 -1.38 16.58 1.90
N LYS A 26 -0.18 17.01 1.50
CA LYS A 26 1.06 16.49 2.11
C LYS A 26 1.09 16.84 3.59
N LEU A 27 1.30 15.82 4.42
CA LEU A 27 1.50 15.99 5.86
C LEU A 27 3.00 16.08 6.15
N HIS A 28 3.75 15.04 5.79
CA HIS A 28 5.15 14.90 6.18
C HIS A 28 6.00 14.31 5.06
N HIS A 29 7.30 14.63 5.11
CA HIS A 29 8.31 13.83 4.42
C HIS A 29 8.74 12.71 5.36
N LEU A 30 8.84 11.48 4.85
CA LEU A 30 9.21 10.32 5.63
C LEU A 30 10.73 10.28 5.89
N SER A 31 11.12 9.53 6.91
CA SER A 31 12.52 9.32 7.29
C SER A 31 13.32 8.67 6.15
N ASP A 32 14.64 8.85 6.16
CA ASP A 32 15.56 8.10 5.31
C ASP A 32 15.50 6.58 5.51
N LEU A 33 14.91 6.11 6.62
CA LEU A 33 14.63 4.70 6.88
C LEU A 33 13.42 4.16 6.09
N MET A 34 12.61 5.02 5.46
CA MET A 34 11.40 4.65 4.71
C MET A 34 11.54 5.00 3.22
N ILE A 35 12.61 4.52 2.59
CA ILE A 35 12.88 4.78 1.17
C ILE A 35 11.86 4.07 0.28
N GLU A 36 11.54 2.84 0.62
CA GLU A 36 10.71 1.93 -0.17
C GLU A 36 9.44 1.61 0.62
N VAL A 37 8.80 2.64 1.19
CA VAL A 37 7.53 2.46 1.92
C VAL A 37 6.51 1.77 1.03
N SER A 38 6.01 0.61 1.47
CA SER A 38 5.04 -0.17 0.71
C SER A 38 3.69 -0.17 1.43
N GLY A 39 3.57 -0.73 2.62
CA GLY A 39 2.33 -0.72 3.40
C GLY A 39 2.18 0.42 4.41
N VAL A 40 0.93 0.85 4.64
CA VAL A 40 0.56 1.78 5.72
C VAL A 40 -0.75 1.33 6.39
N SER A 41 -0.83 1.39 7.72
CA SER A 41 -2.07 1.11 8.43
C SER A 41 -2.17 1.82 9.77
N VAL A 42 -3.40 1.97 10.27
CA VAL A 42 -3.67 2.51 11.60
C VAL A 42 -4.42 1.48 12.44
N ILE A 43 -4.15 1.47 13.73
CA ILE A 43 -4.87 0.63 14.69
C ILE A 43 -5.85 1.51 15.44
N GLU A 44 -7.11 1.07 15.55
CA GLU A 44 -8.13 1.82 16.25
C GLU A 44 -7.72 2.13 17.70
N GLY A 45 -7.84 3.40 18.09
CA GLY A 45 -7.45 3.88 19.42
C GLY A 45 -5.94 4.12 19.60
N SER A 46 -5.11 3.84 18.59
CA SER A 46 -3.69 4.20 18.57
C SER A 46 -3.45 5.53 17.85
N ASN A 47 -2.49 6.31 18.32
CA ASN A 47 -2.01 7.52 17.64
C ASN A 47 -0.86 7.25 16.66
N LEU A 48 -0.51 5.97 16.47
CA LEU A 48 0.58 5.55 15.59
C LEU A 48 0.05 5.14 14.22
N ILE A 49 0.79 5.58 13.20
CA ILE A 49 0.65 5.18 11.80
C ILE A 49 1.75 4.16 11.54
N TRP A 50 1.38 2.90 11.36
CA TRP A 50 2.31 1.82 11.12
C TRP A 50 2.68 1.75 9.65
N MET A 51 3.96 1.55 9.35
CA MET A 51 4.48 1.44 8.00
C MET A 51 5.55 0.35 7.92
N ILE A 52 5.74 -0.17 6.70
CA ILE A 52 6.79 -1.13 6.34
C ILE A 52 7.54 -0.68 5.08
N ASN A 53 8.76 -1.17 4.89
CA ASN A 53 9.45 -1.09 3.60
C ASN A 53 9.27 -2.39 2.80
N ASP A 54 9.41 -2.26 1.48
CA ASP A 54 9.34 -3.32 0.47
C ASP A 54 10.50 -4.36 0.59
N SER A 55 10.52 -5.34 -0.32
CA SER A 55 11.42 -6.50 -0.40
C SER A 55 12.88 -6.21 -0.04
N GLY A 56 13.47 -7.12 0.75
CA GLY A 56 14.91 -7.12 1.03
C GLY A 56 15.36 -6.10 2.07
N ASN A 57 14.44 -5.30 2.59
CA ASN A 57 14.67 -4.45 3.76
C ASN A 57 14.59 -5.27 5.05
N THR A 58 14.81 -4.62 6.20
CA THR A 58 14.68 -5.26 7.50
C THR A 58 13.23 -5.64 7.81
N ASN A 59 13.06 -6.66 8.66
CA ASN A 59 11.78 -7.16 9.18
C ASN A 59 11.24 -6.27 10.32
N VAL A 60 11.12 -4.97 10.06
CA VAL A 60 10.76 -3.95 11.06
C VAL A 60 9.45 -3.26 10.70
N LEU A 61 8.57 -3.12 11.69
CA LEU A 61 7.41 -2.25 11.66
C LEU A 61 7.75 -0.90 12.28
N PHE A 62 7.49 0.17 11.55
CA PHE A 62 7.75 1.54 12.00
C PHE A 62 6.45 2.22 12.40
N GLY A 63 6.33 2.58 13.69
CA GLY A 63 5.20 3.34 14.22
C GLY A 63 5.52 4.83 14.20
N TYR A 64 4.91 5.56 13.27
CA TYR A 64 5.02 7.01 13.15
C TYR A 64 3.97 7.71 14.00
N ASN A 65 4.35 8.77 14.70
CA ASN A 65 3.36 9.68 15.27
C ASN A 65 2.80 10.64 14.20
N THR A 66 1.75 11.37 14.57
CA THR A 66 1.08 12.34 13.67
C THR A 66 1.95 13.54 13.29
N ASN A 67 3.12 13.72 13.90
CA ASN A 67 4.11 14.74 13.55
C ASN A 67 5.16 14.21 12.54
N GLY A 68 5.01 12.97 12.06
CA GLY A 68 5.90 12.39 11.04
C GLY A 68 7.23 11.86 11.60
N SER A 69 7.35 11.68 12.92
CA SER A 69 8.53 11.08 13.56
C SER A 69 8.28 9.63 13.92
N ILE A 70 9.30 8.78 13.79
CA ILE A 70 9.26 7.39 14.26
C ILE A 70 9.27 7.41 15.79
N GLU A 71 8.25 6.81 16.40
CA GLU A 71 8.11 6.67 17.85
C GLU A 71 8.35 5.22 18.30
N ARG A 72 8.09 4.26 17.41
CA ARG A 72 8.24 2.83 17.67
C ARG A 72 8.90 2.13 16.50
N GLU A 73 9.77 1.18 16.81
CA GLU A 73 10.36 0.22 15.87
C GLU A 73 10.18 -1.16 16.48
N ILE A 74 9.49 -2.06 15.76
CA ILE A 74 9.22 -3.43 16.22
C ILE A 74 9.82 -4.40 15.23
N VAL A 75 10.77 -5.22 15.70
CA VAL A 75 11.38 -6.31 14.93
C VAL A 75 10.51 -7.56 15.05
N LEU A 76 10.30 -8.28 13.94
CA LEU A 76 9.59 -9.56 13.94
C LEU A 76 10.56 -10.75 13.85
N ASP A 77 10.91 -11.33 14.99
CA ASP A 77 12.02 -12.31 15.10
C ASP A 77 11.86 -13.57 14.23
N ASN A 78 10.61 -13.94 13.94
CA ASN A 78 10.27 -15.13 13.15
C ASN A 78 9.68 -14.81 11.77
N ALA A 79 9.82 -13.57 11.29
CA ALA A 79 9.34 -13.14 9.98
C ALA A 79 10.49 -12.56 9.15
N GLU A 80 10.60 -13.03 7.91
CA GLU A 80 11.52 -12.47 6.91
C GLU A 80 10.76 -11.55 5.94
N ASN A 81 11.39 -10.44 5.57
CA ASN A 81 10.93 -9.56 4.49
C ASN A 81 11.41 -10.08 3.13
N ILE A 82 10.72 -11.11 2.65
CA ILE A 82 10.96 -11.66 1.30
C ILE A 82 10.44 -10.69 0.25
N ASP A 83 9.18 -10.26 0.41
CA ASP A 83 8.51 -9.27 -0.45
C ASP A 83 7.28 -8.73 0.30
N TRP A 84 7.51 -7.78 1.22
CA TRP A 84 6.48 -7.15 2.06
C TRP A 84 5.82 -5.97 1.34
N GLU A 85 4.55 -6.11 0.96
CA GLU A 85 3.89 -5.17 0.05
C GLU A 85 2.89 -4.24 0.74
N ASP A 86 2.06 -4.75 1.67
CA ASP A 86 0.93 -3.97 2.18
C ASP A 86 0.62 -4.28 3.64
N LEU A 87 -0.17 -3.42 4.29
CA LEU A 87 -0.63 -3.57 5.66
C LEU A 87 -2.16 -3.50 5.78
N ALA A 88 -2.71 -4.34 6.65
CA ALA A 88 -4.10 -4.26 7.06
C ALA A 88 -4.21 -4.37 8.59
N THR A 89 -5.34 -3.91 9.14
CA THR A 89 -5.68 -4.09 10.56
C THR A 89 -7.11 -4.57 10.70
N ASP A 90 -7.50 -4.95 11.92
CA ASP A 90 -8.89 -5.19 12.25
C ASP A 90 -9.29 -4.59 13.60
N ALA A 91 -10.59 -4.72 13.93
CA ALA A 91 -11.15 -4.18 15.17
C ALA A 91 -10.58 -4.81 16.45
N SER A 92 -9.84 -5.91 16.37
CA SER A 92 -9.13 -6.48 17.54
C SER A 92 -7.81 -5.77 17.82
N GLY A 93 -7.34 -4.94 16.89
CA GLY A 93 -6.03 -4.30 16.94
C GLY A 93 -4.89 -5.20 16.47
N ALA A 94 -5.20 -6.31 15.78
CA ALA A 94 -4.20 -7.08 15.07
C ALA A 94 -3.73 -6.32 13.83
N LEU A 95 -2.44 -6.43 13.52
CA LEU A 95 -1.81 -5.90 12.32
C LEU A 95 -1.38 -7.06 11.42
N TYR A 96 -1.69 -6.95 10.14
CA TYR A 96 -1.42 -7.95 9.13
C TYR A 96 -0.42 -7.41 8.11
N ILE A 97 0.54 -8.23 7.70
CA ILE A 97 1.60 -7.85 6.77
C ILE A 97 1.57 -8.79 5.58
N GLY A 98 1.40 -8.24 4.38
CA GLY A 98 1.42 -8.98 3.14
C GLY A 98 2.84 -9.34 2.71
N ASN A 99 3.31 -10.56 2.97
CA ASN A 99 4.58 -11.07 2.47
C ASN A 99 4.36 -11.87 1.16
N PHE A 100 3.86 -11.18 0.15
CA PHE A 100 3.26 -11.82 -1.01
C PHE A 100 3.62 -11.20 -2.37
N GLY A 101 4.50 -10.18 -2.40
CA GLY A 101 5.02 -9.61 -3.63
C GLY A 101 5.61 -10.68 -4.54
N ASN A 102 5.33 -10.61 -5.83
CA ASN A 102 5.68 -11.67 -6.77
C ASN A 102 5.89 -11.12 -8.18
N ASN A 103 6.72 -10.08 -8.27
CA ASN A 103 7.06 -9.35 -9.50
C ASN A 103 7.40 -10.25 -10.71
N LYS A 104 8.09 -11.38 -10.46
CA LYS A 104 8.46 -12.36 -11.50
C LYS A 104 7.38 -13.42 -11.77
N ASN A 105 6.38 -13.51 -10.90
CA ASN A 105 5.31 -14.51 -10.89
C ASN A 105 5.85 -15.94 -10.73
N ASP A 106 6.98 -16.11 -10.05
CA ASP A 106 7.69 -17.40 -9.88
C ASP A 106 7.64 -17.96 -8.44
N ARG A 107 7.08 -17.21 -7.48
CA ARG A 107 6.86 -17.71 -6.11
C ARG A 107 5.69 -18.68 -6.06
N LYS A 108 5.93 -19.85 -5.46
CA LYS A 108 4.93 -20.93 -5.27
C LYS A 108 4.10 -20.79 -4.00
N THR A 109 4.68 -20.18 -2.98
CA THR A 109 4.05 -19.97 -1.68
C THR A 109 4.24 -18.50 -1.30
N LEU A 110 3.14 -17.88 -0.93
CA LEU A 110 3.05 -16.51 -0.43
C LEU A 110 2.55 -16.57 1.01
N SER A 111 2.70 -15.49 1.78
CA SER A 111 2.20 -15.48 3.14
C SER A 111 1.68 -14.13 3.60
N ILE A 112 0.87 -14.18 4.66
CA ILE A 112 0.46 -13.02 5.44
C ILE A 112 0.86 -13.27 6.89
N TYR A 113 1.63 -12.35 7.46
CA TYR A 113 1.98 -12.35 8.88
C TYR A 113 0.89 -11.66 9.69
N THR A 114 0.59 -12.16 10.88
CA THR A 114 -0.36 -11.58 11.84
C THR A 114 0.36 -11.27 13.14
N VAL A 115 0.38 -10.00 13.52
CA VAL A 115 0.99 -9.48 14.74
C VAL A 115 -0.13 -8.99 15.66
N SER A 116 -0.30 -9.64 16.80
CA SER A 116 -1.32 -9.26 17.79
C SER A 116 -0.72 -8.41 18.90
N GLY A 117 -1.49 -7.46 19.44
CA GLY A 117 -1.09 -6.68 20.61
C GLY A 117 0.04 -5.68 20.38
N ILE A 118 0.36 -5.34 19.12
CA ILE A 118 1.46 -4.43 18.78
C ILE A 118 1.30 -3.03 19.40
N SER A 119 0.08 -2.53 19.51
CA SER A 119 -0.22 -1.22 20.12
C SER A 119 0.06 -1.16 21.62
N THR A 120 0.04 -2.31 22.30
CA THR A 120 0.25 -2.43 23.75
C THR A 120 1.57 -3.10 24.12
N ALA A 121 2.33 -3.59 23.14
CA ALA A 121 3.60 -4.24 23.37
C ALA A 121 4.56 -3.25 24.07
N GLU A 122 5.26 -3.71 25.11
CA GLU A 122 6.38 -2.96 25.71
C GLU A 122 7.70 -3.34 25.04
N ASP A 123 7.79 -4.58 24.56
CA ASP A 123 8.96 -5.11 23.85
C ASP A 123 9.10 -4.51 22.45
N THR A 124 10.34 -4.37 22.01
CA THR A 124 10.70 -3.98 20.63
C THR A 124 10.85 -5.17 19.69
N HIS A 125 10.64 -6.39 20.20
CA HIS A 125 10.70 -7.65 19.46
C HIS A 125 9.40 -8.40 19.67
N LEU A 126 8.78 -8.85 18.59
CA LEU A 126 7.56 -9.65 18.60
C LEU A 126 7.70 -10.84 17.66
N GLU A 127 6.80 -11.81 17.82
CA GLU A 127 6.61 -12.88 16.84
C GLU A 127 5.29 -12.68 16.10
N ALA A 128 5.25 -13.15 14.86
CA ALA A 128 4.06 -13.19 14.04
C ALA A 128 3.54 -14.61 13.82
N GLN A 129 2.23 -14.75 13.71
CA GLN A 129 1.63 -15.97 13.13
C GLN A 129 1.63 -15.86 11.61
N GLN A 130 1.87 -16.97 10.91
CA GLN A 130 1.93 -16.99 9.45
C GLN A 130 0.73 -17.74 8.87
N THR A 131 0.08 -17.12 7.89
CA THR A 131 -0.90 -17.73 7.00
C THR A 131 -0.27 -17.86 5.64
N GLU A 132 -0.05 -19.08 5.16
CA GLU A 132 0.50 -19.35 3.84
C GLU A 132 -0.62 -19.57 2.83
N PHE A 133 -0.37 -19.19 1.58
CA PHE A 133 -1.29 -19.46 0.50
C PHE A 133 -0.60 -19.57 -0.86
N TYR A 134 -1.34 -20.14 -1.81
CA TYR A 134 -1.00 -20.20 -3.22
C TYR A 134 -2.24 -20.00 -4.09
N PHE A 135 -2.09 -19.36 -5.25
CA PHE A 135 -3.21 -19.12 -6.16
C PHE A 135 -3.73 -20.41 -6.78
N GLU A 136 -5.06 -20.57 -6.84
CA GLU A 136 -5.65 -21.80 -7.37
C GLU A 136 -5.38 -22.05 -8.85
N ASP A 137 -5.18 -20.99 -9.64
CA ASP A 137 -5.05 -20.99 -11.09
C ASP A 137 -3.62 -20.72 -11.59
N GLN A 138 -2.64 -20.48 -10.71
CA GLN A 138 -1.23 -20.40 -11.11
C GLN A 138 -0.62 -21.80 -11.28
N LYS A 139 -0.45 -22.24 -12.53
CA LYS A 139 0.08 -23.59 -12.84
C LYS A 139 1.57 -23.61 -13.18
N GLU A 140 2.12 -22.47 -13.57
CA GLU A 140 3.51 -22.29 -13.98
C GLU A 140 4.17 -21.19 -13.14
N PHE A 141 5.48 -21.32 -12.92
CA PHE A 141 6.27 -20.46 -12.03
C PHE A 141 7.64 -20.16 -12.68
N PRO A 142 7.76 -19.11 -13.51
CA PRO A 142 6.69 -18.18 -13.90
C PRO A 142 5.84 -18.69 -15.06
N PRO A 143 4.58 -18.22 -15.19
CA PRO A 143 3.79 -18.45 -16.39
C PRO A 143 4.36 -17.66 -17.57
N LYS A 144 3.80 -17.91 -18.76
CA LYS A 144 4.09 -17.11 -19.95
C LYS A 144 3.90 -15.63 -19.64
N LYS A 145 4.70 -14.77 -20.30
CA LYS A 145 4.67 -13.32 -20.06
C LYS A 145 3.28 -12.69 -20.22
N THR A 146 2.42 -13.26 -21.07
CA THR A 146 1.03 -12.82 -21.32
C THR A 146 0.04 -13.26 -20.24
N GLU A 147 0.46 -14.10 -19.30
CA GLU A 147 -0.36 -14.71 -18.25
C GLU A 147 0.13 -14.31 -16.84
N ARG A 148 1.03 -13.32 -16.74
CA ARG A 148 1.62 -12.86 -15.48
C ARG A 148 0.67 -11.93 -14.71
N ASN A 149 -0.31 -12.52 -14.05
CA ASN A 149 -1.26 -11.82 -13.18
C ASN A 149 -1.40 -12.56 -11.83
N PHE A 150 -0.25 -12.80 -11.20
CA PHE A 150 -0.06 -13.46 -9.91
C PHE A 150 0.95 -12.70 -9.03
N ASP A 151 1.13 -11.41 -9.33
CA ASP A 151 1.82 -10.48 -8.46
C ASP A 151 0.79 -9.93 -7.47
N ALA A 152 0.90 -10.25 -6.18
CA ALA A 152 -0.01 -9.73 -5.16
C ALA A 152 0.63 -8.52 -4.53
N GLU A 153 -0.10 -7.41 -4.49
CA GLU A 153 0.45 -6.14 -3.96
C GLU A 153 -0.51 -5.44 -3.01
N ALA A 154 -1.80 -5.80 -3.02
CA ALA A 154 -2.78 -5.16 -2.16
C ALA A 154 -3.64 -6.19 -1.46
N PHE A 155 -4.08 -5.92 -0.23
CA PHE A 155 -5.04 -6.79 0.45
C PHE A 155 -5.86 -6.08 1.53
N ILE A 156 -6.96 -6.71 1.92
CA ILE A 156 -7.75 -6.32 3.10
C ILE A 156 -8.04 -7.54 3.96
N LYS A 157 -8.38 -7.30 5.22
CA LYS A 157 -9.03 -8.29 6.10
C LYS A 157 -10.50 -7.92 6.25
N LEU A 158 -11.40 -8.84 5.89
CA LEU A 158 -12.85 -8.66 6.08
C LEU A 158 -13.48 -9.96 6.59
N GLY A 159 -14.09 -9.89 7.78
CA GLY A 159 -14.61 -11.05 8.48
C GLY A 159 -13.50 -12.06 8.78
N ASP A 160 -13.70 -13.32 8.37
CA ASP A 160 -12.77 -14.43 8.61
C ASP A 160 -11.78 -14.65 7.44
N TYR A 161 -11.63 -13.67 6.54
CA TYR A 161 -10.86 -13.83 5.31
C TYR A 161 -9.97 -12.63 4.99
N PHE A 162 -8.84 -12.93 4.36
CA PHE A 162 -8.06 -12.00 3.58
C PHE A 162 -8.54 -11.99 2.13
N TYR A 163 -8.59 -10.80 1.54
CA TYR A 163 -8.87 -10.60 0.12
C TYR A 163 -7.66 -9.95 -0.52
N ILE A 164 -7.00 -10.67 -1.44
CA ILE A 164 -5.74 -10.28 -2.06
C ILE A 164 -6.00 -9.85 -3.50
N PHE A 165 -5.50 -8.67 -3.87
CA PHE A 165 -5.64 -8.08 -5.19
C PHE A 165 -4.30 -8.12 -5.94
N THR A 166 -4.35 -8.49 -7.21
CA THR A 166 -3.13 -8.62 -8.02
C THR A 166 -2.80 -7.37 -8.82
N LYS A 167 -1.49 -7.11 -8.96
CA LYS A 167 -0.91 -6.19 -9.96
C LYS A 167 -0.65 -6.98 -11.24
N ASN A 168 -1.21 -6.53 -12.36
CA ASN A 168 -1.12 -7.28 -13.61
C ASN A 168 0.19 -7.01 -14.34
N ARG A 169 1.18 -7.88 -14.19
CA ARG A 169 2.49 -7.78 -14.87
C ARG A 169 2.49 -8.42 -16.28
N SER A 170 1.32 -8.68 -16.88
CA SER A 170 1.22 -9.24 -18.22
C SER A 170 1.88 -8.34 -19.26
N LYS A 171 2.59 -8.95 -20.21
CA LYS A 171 3.12 -8.25 -21.39
C LYS A 171 2.01 -7.55 -22.17
N ASP A 172 0.84 -8.18 -22.25
CA ASP A 172 -0.34 -7.63 -22.91
C ASP A 172 -1.24 -7.07 -21.81
N PHE A 173 -0.75 -6.02 -21.14
CA PHE A 173 -1.47 -5.37 -20.05
C PHE A 173 -2.88 -4.97 -20.51
N ASN A 174 -3.85 -5.16 -19.63
CA ASN A 174 -5.26 -4.87 -19.90
C ASN A 174 -6.01 -4.34 -18.66
N GLY A 175 -5.29 -3.90 -17.63
CA GLY A 175 -5.89 -3.39 -16.39
C GLY A 175 -6.54 -4.42 -15.48
N VAL A 176 -6.52 -5.72 -15.81
CA VAL A 176 -7.23 -6.71 -15.00
C VAL A 176 -6.52 -6.94 -13.67
N THR A 177 -7.12 -6.53 -12.56
CA THR A 177 -6.79 -7.03 -11.22
C THR A 177 -7.69 -8.21 -10.89
N LYS A 178 -7.13 -9.27 -10.30
CA LYS A 178 -7.88 -10.41 -9.76
C LYS A 178 -8.01 -10.23 -8.25
N VAL A 179 -9.12 -10.71 -7.68
CA VAL A 179 -9.27 -10.80 -6.21
C VAL A 179 -9.38 -12.26 -5.77
N TYR A 180 -8.53 -12.63 -4.82
CA TYR A 180 -8.51 -13.96 -4.23
C TYR A 180 -8.90 -13.93 -2.77
N LYS A 181 -9.56 -14.98 -2.30
CA LYS A 181 -10.02 -15.15 -0.92
C LYS A 181 -9.23 -16.24 -0.21
N VAL A 182 -8.70 -15.92 0.97
CA VAL A 182 -7.89 -16.81 1.83
C VAL A 182 -8.42 -16.74 3.28
N PRO A 183 -8.61 -17.86 3.99
CA PRO A 183 -8.97 -17.82 5.41
C PRO A 183 -7.96 -17.03 6.24
N ALA A 184 -8.42 -16.10 7.07
CA ALA A 184 -7.58 -15.26 7.93
C ALA A 184 -7.18 -15.97 9.23
N LYS A 185 -6.44 -17.07 9.09
CA LYS A 185 -5.95 -17.88 10.22
C LYS A 185 -4.69 -18.65 9.82
N LYS A 186 -3.88 -19.03 10.80
CA LYS A 186 -2.72 -19.90 10.58
C LYS A 186 -3.07 -21.16 9.79
N GLY A 187 -2.25 -21.47 8.78
CA GLY A 187 -2.39 -22.65 7.92
C GLY A 187 -1.81 -22.41 6.53
N ASP A 188 -1.95 -23.40 5.65
CA ASP A 188 -1.64 -23.31 4.21
C ASP A 188 -2.95 -23.49 3.42
N PHE A 189 -3.25 -22.52 2.57
CA PHE A 189 -4.52 -22.44 1.87
C PHE A 189 -4.37 -22.21 0.37
N LYS A 190 -5.22 -22.90 -0.39
CA LYS A 190 -5.48 -22.53 -1.78
C LYS A 190 -6.33 -21.26 -1.82
N ALA A 191 -5.78 -20.17 -2.32
CA ALA A 191 -6.47 -18.91 -2.51
C ALA A 191 -7.49 -19.04 -3.66
N LYS A 192 -8.76 -18.74 -3.37
CA LYS A 192 -9.86 -18.87 -4.33
C LYS A 192 -10.07 -17.57 -5.10
N LEU A 193 -10.01 -17.60 -6.42
CA LEU A 193 -10.37 -16.48 -7.29
C LEU A 193 -11.88 -16.25 -7.18
N ILE A 194 -12.29 -15.11 -6.65
CA ILE A 194 -13.71 -14.79 -6.48
C ILE A 194 -14.23 -13.81 -7.54
N ALA A 195 -13.36 -12.94 -8.06
CA ALA A 195 -13.71 -11.99 -9.11
C ALA A 195 -12.46 -11.40 -9.80
N SER A 196 -12.69 -10.60 -10.83
CA SER A 196 -11.68 -9.76 -11.47
C SER A 196 -12.30 -8.47 -11.98
N TYR A 197 -11.52 -7.41 -12.05
CA TYR A 197 -11.97 -6.10 -12.54
C TYR A 197 -10.93 -5.47 -13.44
N SER A 198 -11.37 -4.81 -14.51
CA SER A 198 -10.50 -4.08 -15.44
C SER A 198 -10.47 -2.61 -15.05
N THR A 199 -9.32 -2.13 -14.55
CA THR A 199 -9.12 -0.73 -14.14
C THR A 199 -9.03 0.20 -15.34
N CYS A 200 -7.92 0.18 -16.06
CA CYS A 200 -7.74 0.83 -17.36
C CYS A 200 -6.54 0.23 -18.12
N ASN A 201 -6.35 0.63 -19.37
CA ASN A 201 -5.31 0.07 -20.24
C ASN A 201 -4.00 0.88 -20.24
N ASP A 202 -3.60 1.40 -19.08
CA ASP A 202 -2.31 2.08 -18.88
C ASP A 202 -1.67 1.62 -17.56
N PRO A 203 -0.54 0.88 -17.59
CA PRO A 203 0.09 0.37 -16.38
C PRO A 203 0.65 1.48 -15.47
N GLU A 204 1.02 2.64 -15.99
CA GLU A 204 1.53 3.76 -15.18
C GLU A 204 0.41 4.41 -14.35
N ASP A 205 -0.84 4.20 -14.76
CA ASP A 205 -2.04 4.77 -14.14
C ASP A 205 -2.86 3.75 -13.32
N CYS A 206 -2.79 2.47 -13.68
CA CYS A 206 -3.83 1.51 -13.33
C CYS A 206 -3.33 0.20 -12.72
N PHE A 207 -2.05 0.14 -12.36
CA PHE A 207 -1.57 -0.87 -11.41
C PHE A 207 -2.19 -0.66 -10.04
N ILE A 208 -2.80 -1.72 -9.49
CA ILE A 208 -3.21 -1.76 -8.10
C ILE A 208 -1.96 -1.93 -7.24
N THR A 209 -1.84 -1.10 -6.20
CA THR A 209 -0.65 -1.03 -5.33
C THR A 209 -0.96 -1.24 -3.86
N SER A 210 -2.12 -0.81 -3.38
CA SER A 210 -2.60 -1.10 -2.02
C SER A 210 -4.12 -1.07 -1.96
N ALA A 211 -4.69 -1.64 -0.90
CA ALA A 211 -6.12 -1.64 -0.67
C ALA A 211 -6.45 -1.36 0.80
N THR A 212 -7.61 -0.76 1.05
CA THR A 212 -8.11 -0.59 2.41
C THR A 212 -9.62 -0.69 2.46
N ILE A 213 -10.17 -1.05 3.61
CA ILE A 213 -11.60 -1.13 3.85
C ILE A 213 -11.97 -0.30 5.08
N SER A 214 -13.04 0.48 4.95
CA SER A 214 -13.59 1.30 6.02
C SER A 214 -14.04 0.47 7.22
N LYS A 215 -14.06 1.08 8.40
CA LYS A 215 -14.39 0.42 9.67
C LYS A 215 -15.77 -0.25 9.68
N ASP A 216 -16.76 0.34 8.99
CA ASP A 216 -18.09 -0.23 8.89
C ASP A 216 -18.22 -1.30 7.78
N ASN A 217 -17.12 -1.61 7.11
CA ASN A 217 -16.97 -2.56 6.02
C ASN A 217 -17.81 -2.23 4.77
N LYS A 218 -18.20 -0.97 4.55
CA LYS A 218 -19.06 -0.59 3.40
C LYS A 218 -18.32 0.06 2.24
N THR A 219 -17.15 0.59 2.49
CA THR A 219 -16.31 1.27 1.50
C THR A 219 -14.98 0.54 1.38
N LEU A 220 -14.70 -0.02 0.22
CA LEU A 220 -13.39 -0.55 -0.19
C LEU A 220 -12.71 0.48 -1.08
N VAL A 221 -11.42 0.70 -0.89
CA VAL A 221 -10.60 1.57 -1.72
C VAL A 221 -9.44 0.77 -2.28
N LEU A 222 -9.27 0.80 -3.59
CA LEU A 222 -8.05 0.34 -4.26
C LEU A 222 -7.23 1.55 -4.73
N LEU A 223 -5.94 1.52 -4.46
CA LEU A 223 -4.98 2.56 -4.83
C LEU A 223 -4.23 2.17 -6.11
N THR A 224 -3.95 3.19 -6.92
CA THR A 224 -2.92 3.15 -7.97
C THR A 224 -1.94 4.31 -7.78
N TYR A 225 -0.98 4.45 -8.67
CA TYR A 225 -0.03 5.57 -8.67
C TYR A 225 -0.65 6.97 -8.76
N ASN A 226 -1.91 7.10 -9.20
CA ASN A 226 -2.58 8.39 -9.29
C ASN A 226 -4.10 8.36 -9.10
N LYS A 227 -4.72 7.20 -8.89
CA LYS A 227 -6.18 7.07 -8.78
C LYS A 227 -6.58 6.29 -7.54
N LEU A 228 -7.79 6.56 -7.07
CA LEU A 228 -8.52 5.73 -6.14
C LEU A 228 -9.73 5.12 -6.85
N PHE A 229 -9.93 3.82 -6.70
CA PHE A 229 -11.18 3.15 -7.02
C PHE A 229 -11.95 2.95 -5.72
N VAL A 230 -12.95 3.79 -5.48
CA VAL A 230 -13.82 3.74 -4.31
C VAL A 230 -15.02 2.88 -4.63
N ILE A 231 -15.20 1.79 -3.89
CA ILE A 231 -16.18 0.75 -4.14
C ILE A 231 -17.16 0.70 -2.96
N THR A 232 -18.45 0.92 -3.23
CA THR A 232 -19.53 0.91 -2.23
C THR A 232 -20.67 -0.01 -2.69
N ASP A 233 -21.69 -0.20 -1.85
CA ASP A 233 -22.93 -0.94 -2.18
C ASP A 233 -22.72 -2.40 -2.62
N PHE A 234 -21.55 -2.99 -2.35
CA PHE A 234 -21.28 -4.40 -2.57
C PHE A 234 -21.96 -5.28 -1.51
N LYS A 235 -22.22 -6.54 -1.85
CA LYS A 235 -22.84 -7.52 -0.94
C LYS A 235 -21.83 -8.58 -0.56
N GLY A 236 -21.45 -8.64 0.72
CA GLY A 236 -20.46 -9.61 1.19
C GLY A 236 -19.10 -9.33 0.55
N ASP A 237 -18.59 -10.29 -0.22
CA ASP A 237 -17.32 -10.21 -0.95
C ASP A 237 -17.47 -10.00 -2.46
N ASP A 238 -18.69 -9.67 -2.92
CA ASP A 238 -18.97 -9.35 -4.31
C ASP A 238 -18.62 -7.89 -4.64
N PHE A 239 -17.36 -7.51 -4.39
CA PHE A 239 -16.89 -6.12 -4.41
C PHE A 239 -17.16 -5.42 -5.75
N PHE A 240 -16.83 -6.08 -6.86
CA PHE A 240 -16.88 -5.46 -8.19
C PHE A 240 -18.27 -5.40 -8.82
N ASN A 241 -19.30 -5.93 -8.16
CA ASN A 241 -20.71 -5.68 -8.49
C ASN A 241 -21.33 -4.54 -7.68
N GLY A 242 -20.55 -3.88 -6.82
CA GLY A 242 -20.91 -2.63 -6.17
C GLY A 242 -20.81 -1.41 -7.10
N THR A 243 -21.07 -0.23 -6.53
CA THR A 243 -20.82 1.06 -7.19
C THR A 243 -19.33 1.36 -7.17
N ILE A 244 -18.72 1.62 -8.32
CA ILE A 244 -17.29 1.96 -8.43
C ILE A 244 -17.14 3.42 -8.89
N LYS A 245 -16.60 4.27 -8.03
CA LYS A 245 -16.24 5.68 -8.31
C LYS A 245 -14.73 5.76 -8.44
N THR A 246 -14.25 6.21 -9.61
CA THR A 246 -12.82 6.52 -9.81
C THR A 246 -12.55 7.98 -9.47
N ILE A 247 -11.54 8.22 -8.65
CA ILE A 247 -11.08 9.56 -8.28
C ILE A 247 -9.64 9.73 -8.78
N ASP A 248 -9.40 10.74 -9.62
CA ASP A 248 -8.06 11.17 -10.00
C ASP A 248 -7.48 12.07 -8.90
N LEU A 249 -6.31 11.70 -8.37
CA LEU A 249 -5.58 12.43 -7.34
C LEU A 249 -4.88 13.68 -7.89
N GLU A 250 -4.80 13.84 -9.21
CA GLU A 250 -4.11 14.94 -9.90
C GLU A 250 -2.63 15.08 -9.50
N HIS A 251 -2.04 13.95 -9.08
CA HIS A 251 -0.65 13.85 -8.68
C HIS A 251 -0.15 12.44 -8.93
N THR A 252 0.83 12.29 -9.82
CA THR A 252 1.46 11.00 -10.12
C THR A 252 2.76 10.84 -9.34
N SER A 253 2.83 9.77 -8.56
CA SER A 253 4.01 9.30 -7.86
C SER A 253 3.84 7.81 -7.59
N GLN A 254 4.91 7.12 -7.17
CA GLN A 254 4.82 5.69 -6.86
C GLN A 254 4.15 5.49 -5.51
N LYS A 255 2.81 5.64 -5.48
CA LYS A 255 1.99 5.43 -4.30
C LYS A 255 1.82 3.94 -4.07
N GLU A 256 2.28 3.48 -2.92
CA GLU A 256 2.27 2.06 -2.58
C GLU A 256 1.41 1.77 -1.34
N GLY A 257 0.97 2.76 -0.56
CA GLY A 257 0.16 2.51 0.64
C GLY A 257 -1.09 3.38 0.74
N VAL A 258 -2.23 2.80 1.13
CA VAL A 258 -3.45 3.51 1.53
C VAL A 258 -4.09 2.90 2.78
N THR A 259 -4.58 3.74 3.69
CA THR A 259 -5.39 3.28 4.83
C THR A 259 -6.42 4.32 5.26
N PHE A 260 -7.58 3.89 5.77
CA PHE A 260 -8.50 4.80 6.42
C PHE A 260 -7.91 5.30 7.74
N LYS A 261 -7.67 6.61 7.83
CA LYS A 261 -7.37 7.30 9.10
C LYS A 261 -8.62 7.34 9.99
N GLU A 262 -9.75 7.68 9.38
CA GLU A 262 -11.09 7.81 9.95
C GLU A 262 -12.11 7.65 8.80
N ASP A 263 -13.42 7.74 9.07
CA ASP A 263 -14.51 7.33 8.17
C ASP A 263 -14.32 7.69 6.69
N ASN A 264 -13.99 8.96 6.38
CA ASN A 264 -13.83 9.45 5.01
C ASN A 264 -12.43 9.98 4.71
N THR A 265 -11.47 9.85 5.62
CA THR A 265 -10.11 10.38 5.40
C THR A 265 -9.13 9.24 5.26
N LEU A 266 -8.34 9.28 4.20
CA LEU A 266 -7.30 8.33 3.88
C LEU A 266 -5.93 8.91 4.20
N TYR A 267 -5.06 8.08 4.76
CA TYR A 267 -3.61 8.25 4.63
C TYR A 267 -3.13 7.55 3.37
N ILE A 268 -2.22 8.20 2.64
CA ILE A 268 -1.60 7.66 1.43
C ILE A 268 -0.09 7.89 1.53
N THR A 269 0.72 6.91 1.14
CA THR A 269 2.19 7.01 1.09
C THR A 269 2.73 6.81 -0.31
N ASP A 270 3.87 7.44 -0.62
CA ASP A 270 4.63 7.16 -1.84
C ASP A 270 6.10 6.86 -1.57
N GLU A 271 6.65 5.97 -2.38
CA GLU A 271 8.06 5.62 -2.35
C GLU A 271 8.95 6.80 -2.72
N ARG A 272 10.17 6.79 -2.18
CA ARG A 272 11.18 7.77 -2.55
C ARG A 272 11.95 7.32 -3.79
N ARG A 273 11.85 8.13 -4.85
CA ARG A 273 12.65 7.98 -6.07
C ARG A 273 13.53 9.21 -6.27
N LYS A 274 14.85 9.04 -6.16
CA LYS A 274 15.84 10.11 -6.29
C LYS A 274 15.56 11.28 -5.32
N LYS A 275 15.04 12.41 -5.82
CA LYS A 275 14.75 13.63 -5.04
C LYS A 275 13.25 13.90 -4.88
N THR A 276 12.40 12.95 -5.23
CA THR A 276 10.93 13.06 -5.21
C THR A 276 10.30 11.89 -4.45
N GLY A 277 9.07 12.06 -3.98
CA GLY A 277 8.35 11.04 -3.20
C GLY A 277 8.85 10.93 -1.75
N GLY A 278 8.56 9.81 -1.11
CA GLY A 278 8.86 9.57 0.31
C GLY A 278 7.98 10.44 1.21
N ASN A 279 6.68 10.53 0.95
CA ASN A 279 5.79 11.40 1.70
C ASN A 279 4.58 10.65 2.24
N LEU A 280 4.04 11.19 3.33
CA LEU A 280 2.72 10.85 3.86
C LEU A 280 1.73 11.96 3.48
N TYR A 281 0.59 11.56 2.93
CA TYR A 281 -0.49 12.43 2.48
C TYR A 281 -1.78 12.13 3.23
N GLU A 282 -2.66 13.13 3.24
CA GLU A 282 -4.07 13.02 3.64
C GLU A 282 -4.96 13.30 2.42
N PHE A 283 -6.00 12.51 2.25
CA PHE A 283 -7.05 12.71 1.24
C PHE A 283 -8.43 12.46 1.84
N THR A 284 -9.38 13.35 1.64
CA THR A 284 -10.76 13.17 2.12
C THR A 284 -11.67 12.78 0.96
N LEU A 285 -12.37 11.66 1.11
CA LEU A 285 -13.42 11.20 0.21
C LEU A 285 -14.61 12.16 0.29
N GLU A 286 -15.07 12.64 -0.87
CA GLU A 286 -16.32 13.41 -1.04
C GLU A 286 -17.56 12.53 -1.08
#